data_AF-A0A822FWS1-F1
#
_entry.id   AF-A0A822FWS1-F1
#
_cell.length_a   1.000
_cell.length_b   1.000
_cell.length_c   1.000
_cell.angle_alpha   90.00
_cell.angle_beta   90.00
_cell.angle_gamma   90.00
#
_symmetry.space_group_name_H-M   'P 1'
#
loop_
_entity.id
_entity.type
_entity.pdbx_description
1 polymer ?
#
loop_
_entity_poly.entity_id
_entity_poly.type
_entity_poly.pdbx_seq_one_letter_code
_entity_poly.pdbx_strand_id
1 'polypeptide(L)'
;MELENEQLKAKIVILEREVEEKTKNLNENDAASAARLSTTIDRLEDLQKELNAKTEKENLMTKTAEQISTAHYTVPKSNQSILSKFNLIVNTLRKLSYPLKEYFKDNIPLIDLEDDNDGKITLKGFPIHHQELKKILERWQKLVQQIQSAEEYYSQKTNKNIQSLLRIIHRVHPKNPTYWKPYCNSLVKLINQKYDSYVQKFKNRMKDELKKLLDTCIQHPMEDFRKVIIDSTNDYMKAETFSDDVESLKMTALNEFIHEYIFLQQKSTKTIPTKESASALNKHIETVKNTLTKNADYKGCELKHFQLIVSLLQRLMILYHCFLVQLPLFNASLDLLNKIANNTVITIETATGSGKKYV
;
A
#
# COMPACT_ATOMS: atom_id res chain seq x y z
N MET A 1 36.31 2.40 -38.10
CA MET A 1 35.89 1.58 -39.26
C MET A 1 36.09 2.33 -40.56
N GLU A 2 35.58 3.56 -40.72
CA GLU A 2 35.86 4.38 -41.91
C GLU A 2 37.37 4.53 -42.21
N LEU A 3 38.18 4.89 -41.20
CA LEU A 3 39.64 4.99 -41.35
C LEU A 3 40.31 3.67 -41.78
N GLU A 4 39.81 2.53 -41.31
CA GLU A 4 40.34 1.22 -41.71
C GLU A 4 39.92 0.83 -43.13
N ASN A 5 38.70 1.19 -43.55
CA ASN A 5 38.21 0.99 -44.90
C ASN A 5 38.98 1.88 -45.89
N GLU A 6 39.30 3.11 -45.53
CA GLU A 6 40.16 3.99 -46.33
C GLU A 6 41.60 3.46 -46.44
N GLN A 7 42.16 2.92 -45.36
CA GLN A 7 43.47 2.26 -45.39
C GLN A 7 43.48 1.00 -46.26
N LEU A 8 42.40 0.20 -46.24
CA LEU A 8 42.23 -0.97 -47.11
C LEU A 8 42.11 -0.57 -48.59
N LYS A 9 41.29 0.45 -48.89
CA LYS A 9 41.19 1.02 -50.25
C LYS A 9 42.53 1.53 -50.76
N ALA A 10 43.28 2.24 -49.94
CA ALA A 10 44.62 2.72 -50.30
C ALA A 10 45.60 1.57 -50.58
N LYS A 11 45.57 0.50 -49.77
CA LYS A 11 46.39 -0.71 -50.00
C LYS A 11 46.03 -1.42 -51.30
N ILE A 12 44.74 -1.52 -51.63
CA ILE A 12 44.27 -2.10 -52.89
C ILE A 12 44.77 -1.28 -54.08
N VAL A 13 44.65 0.05 -54.05
CA VAL A 13 45.15 0.94 -55.12
C VAL A 13 46.66 0.82 -55.34
N ILE A 14 47.43 0.65 -54.26
CA ILE A 14 48.88 0.42 -54.34
C ILE A 14 49.19 -0.92 -55.01
N LEU A 15 48.48 -1.99 -54.62
CA LEU A 15 48.65 -3.33 -55.19
C LEU A 15 48.15 -3.44 -56.63
N GLU A 16 47.08 -2.73 -57.00
CA GLU A 16 46.60 -2.64 -58.39
C GLU A 16 47.68 -2.02 -59.29
N ARG A 17 48.32 -0.93 -58.85
CA ARG A 17 49.45 -0.33 -59.57
C ARG A 17 50.65 -1.27 -59.66
N GLU A 18 50.95 -2.00 -58.58
CA GLU A 18 52.05 -2.96 -58.56
C GLU A 18 51.80 -4.15 -59.50
N VAL A 19 50.54 -4.62 -59.60
CA VAL A 19 50.12 -5.63 -60.58
C VAL A 19 50.23 -5.10 -62.00
N GLU A 20 49.75 -3.88 -62.30
CA GLU A 20 49.87 -3.27 -63.63
C GLU A 20 51.34 -3.11 -64.07
N GLU A 21 52.21 -2.66 -63.17
CA GLU A 21 53.63 -2.45 -63.44
C GLU A 21 54.37 -3.78 -63.66
N LYS A 22 54.09 -4.79 -62.83
CA LYS A 22 54.65 -6.15 -62.99
C LYS A 22 54.12 -6.84 -64.25
N THR A 23 52.89 -6.56 -64.66
CA THR A 23 52.28 -7.11 -65.90
C THR A 23 52.91 -6.49 -67.14
N LYS A 24 53.22 -5.19 -67.12
CA LYS A 24 53.93 -4.50 -68.22
C LYS A 24 55.38 -4.95 -68.39
N ASN A 25 56.03 -5.33 -67.29
CA ASN A 25 57.43 -5.78 -67.26
C ASN A 25 57.58 -7.30 -67.33
N LEU A 26 56.52 -8.03 -67.66
CA LEU A 26 56.51 -9.48 -67.64
C LEU A 26 57.29 -10.04 -68.84
N ASN A 27 58.43 -10.68 -68.57
CA ASN A 27 59.14 -11.47 -69.57
C ASN A 27 58.53 -12.88 -69.58
N GLU A 28 57.93 -13.28 -70.70
CA GLU A 28 57.19 -14.55 -70.86
C GLU A 28 58.04 -15.81 -70.52
N ASN A 29 59.36 -15.69 -70.45
CA ASN A 29 60.31 -16.77 -70.16
C ASN A 29 60.82 -16.82 -68.71
N ASP A 30 60.44 -15.89 -67.81
CA ASP A 30 60.89 -15.87 -66.41
C ASP A 30 59.80 -16.36 -65.45
N ALA A 31 59.81 -17.67 -65.17
CA ALA A 31 58.88 -18.34 -64.26
C ALA A 31 58.84 -17.73 -62.84
N ALA A 32 59.95 -17.13 -62.37
CA ALA A 32 59.98 -16.50 -61.05
C ALA A 32 59.21 -15.17 -61.04
N SER A 33 59.24 -14.43 -62.15
CA SER A 33 58.46 -13.20 -62.31
C SER A 33 56.96 -13.48 -62.45
N ALA A 34 56.57 -14.56 -63.15
CA ALA A 34 55.19 -15.04 -63.24
C ALA A 34 54.63 -15.49 -61.87
N ALA A 35 55.42 -16.25 -61.09
CA ALA A 35 55.01 -16.69 -59.75
C ALA A 35 54.80 -15.52 -58.78
N ARG A 36 55.66 -14.49 -58.84
CA ARG A 36 55.52 -13.27 -58.03
C ARG A 36 54.28 -12.46 -58.41
N LEU A 37 53.95 -12.38 -59.70
CA LEU A 37 52.71 -11.75 -60.14
C LEU A 37 51.48 -12.50 -59.60
N SER A 38 51.46 -13.83 -59.70
CA SER A 38 50.37 -14.67 -59.16
C SER A 38 50.13 -14.41 -57.67
N THR A 39 51.18 -14.42 -56.84
CA THR A 39 51.03 -14.12 -55.40
C THR A 39 50.54 -12.69 -55.11
N THR A 40 50.84 -11.73 -55.99
CA THR A 40 50.36 -10.35 -55.83
C THR A 40 48.87 -10.25 -56.20
N ILE A 41 48.43 -10.99 -57.22
CA ILE A 41 47.03 -11.12 -57.62
C ILE A 41 46.21 -11.82 -56.52
N ASP A 42 46.68 -12.95 -55.98
CA ASP A 42 45.98 -13.67 -54.90
C ASP A 42 45.77 -12.77 -53.67
N ARG A 43 46.79 -11.99 -53.31
CA ARG A 43 46.72 -11.04 -52.20
C ARG A 43 45.78 -9.87 -52.47
N LEU A 44 45.66 -9.44 -53.72
CA LEU A 44 44.72 -8.41 -54.15
C LEU A 44 43.28 -8.95 -54.04
N GLU A 45 43.03 -10.18 -54.50
CA GLU A 45 41.72 -10.83 -54.36
C GLU A 45 41.30 -11.00 -52.90
N ASP A 46 42.22 -11.39 -52.02
CA ASP A 46 41.96 -11.53 -50.59
C ASP A 46 41.60 -10.19 -49.93
N LEU A 47 42.33 -9.12 -50.25
CA LEU A 47 42.03 -7.78 -49.75
C LEU A 47 40.69 -7.26 -50.30
N GLN A 48 40.34 -7.60 -51.53
CA GLN A 48 39.07 -7.20 -52.14
C GLN A 48 37.89 -7.96 -51.52
N LYS A 49 38.06 -9.25 -51.20
CA LYS A 49 37.11 -10.02 -50.38
C LYS A 49 36.96 -9.44 -48.98
N GLU A 50 38.06 -9.05 -48.33
CA GLU A 50 38.02 -8.41 -47.01
C GLU A 50 37.29 -7.06 -47.05
N LEU A 51 37.57 -6.23 -48.06
CA LEU A 51 36.90 -4.95 -48.26
C LEU A 51 35.39 -5.14 -48.51
N ASN A 52 35.01 -6.09 -49.36
CA ASN A 52 33.61 -6.39 -49.63
C ASN A 52 32.89 -6.86 -48.36
N ALA A 53 33.49 -7.78 -47.59
CA ALA A 53 32.93 -8.24 -46.32
C ALA A 53 32.79 -7.11 -45.28
N LYS A 54 33.77 -6.20 -45.20
CA LYS A 54 33.68 -5.01 -44.33
C LYS A 54 32.59 -4.04 -44.80
N THR A 55 32.47 -3.82 -46.10
CA THR A 55 31.46 -2.92 -46.69
C THR A 55 30.05 -3.48 -46.52
N GLU A 56 29.85 -4.78 -46.70
CA GLU A 56 28.58 -5.46 -46.41
C GLU A 56 28.22 -5.37 -44.93
N LYS A 57 29.21 -5.57 -44.04
CA LYS A 57 29.03 -5.41 -42.59
C LYS A 57 28.64 -3.97 -42.23
N GLU A 58 29.29 -2.97 -42.84
CA GLU A 58 28.99 -1.55 -42.65
C GLU A 58 27.58 -1.21 -43.13
N ASN A 59 27.21 -1.62 -44.35
CA ASN A 59 25.86 -1.45 -44.87
C ASN A 59 24.78 -2.10 -44.00
N LEU A 60 25.07 -3.31 -43.48
CA LEU A 60 24.17 -3.99 -42.54
C LEU A 60 24.05 -3.22 -41.22
N MET A 61 25.15 -2.66 -40.70
CA MET A 61 25.13 -1.83 -39.48
C MET A 61 24.36 -0.54 -39.70
N THR A 62 24.53 0.14 -40.84
CA THR A 62 23.79 1.37 -41.17
C THR A 62 22.29 1.10 -41.27
N LYS A 63 21.89 0.06 -42.01
CA LYS A 63 20.47 -0.37 -42.10
C LYS A 63 19.90 -0.78 -40.74
N THR A 64 20.71 -1.41 -39.88
CA THR A 64 20.30 -1.76 -38.52
C THR A 64 20.15 -0.52 -37.65
N ALA A 65 21.07 0.45 -37.79
CA ALA A 65 21.05 1.69 -37.04
C ALA A 65 19.84 2.57 -37.36
N GLU A 66 19.39 2.56 -38.62
CA GLU A 66 18.15 3.22 -39.07
C GLU A 66 16.89 2.70 -38.35
N GLN A 67 16.92 1.48 -37.81
CA GLN A 67 15.80 0.92 -37.05
C GLN A 67 15.76 1.39 -35.59
N ILE A 68 16.85 1.98 -35.10
CA ILE A 68 16.92 2.52 -33.74
C ILE A 68 16.15 3.83 -33.72
N SER A 69 15.15 3.92 -32.86
CA SER A 69 14.43 5.17 -32.64
C SER A 69 14.51 5.57 -31.17
N THR A 70 14.27 6.86 -30.93
CA THR A 70 14.13 7.43 -29.60
C THR A 70 12.67 7.82 -29.42
N ALA A 71 12.05 7.40 -28.32
CA ALA A 71 10.67 7.74 -28.00
C ALA A 71 10.52 8.08 -26.52
N HIS A 72 9.60 9.00 -26.23
CA HIS A 72 9.28 9.44 -24.87
C HIS A 72 7.97 8.81 -24.39
N TYR A 73 7.98 8.35 -23.14
CA TYR A 73 6.86 7.68 -22.49
C TYR A 73 6.56 8.40 -21.19
N THR A 74 5.32 8.87 -21.02
CA THR A 74 4.89 9.52 -19.78
C THR A 74 4.39 8.47 -18.79
N VAL A 75 4.94 8.46 -17.58
CA VAL A 75 4.45 7.63 -16.48
C VAL A 75 3.62 8.50 -15.53
N PRO A 76 2.32 8.24 -15.34
CA PRO A 76 1.50 8.98 -14.39
C PRO A 76 2.13 9.03 -12.99
N LYS A 77 1.95 10.11 -12.23
CA LYS A 77 2.51 10.25 -10.88
C LYS A 77 2.17 9.06 -9.95
N SER A 78 0.96 8.52 -10.06
CA SER A 78 0.51 7.32 -9.32
C SER A 78 1.36 6.08 -9.59
N ASN A 79 2.12 6.08 -10.68
CA ASN A 79 2.83 4.93 -11.25
C ASN A 79 4.35 5.10 -11.15
N GLN A 80 4.87 6.15 -10.50
CA GLN A 80 6.31 6.43 -10.42
C GLN A 80 7.11 5.39 -9.63
N SER A 81 6.50 4.53 -8.81
CA SER A 81 7.23 3.48 -8.09
C SER A 81 7.89 2.46 -9.02
N ILE A 82 7.44 2.33 -10.28
CA ILE A 82 8.11 1.51 -11.29
C ILE A 82 9.53 2.02 -11.61
N LEU A 83 9.78 3.33 -11.44
CA LEU A 83 11.08 3.94 -11.70
C LEU A 83 12.16 3.41 -10.76
N SER A 84 11.80 2.97 -9.55
CA SER A 84 12.73 2.30 -8.62
C SER A 84 13.27 0.96 -9.16
N LYS A 85 12.62 0.38 -10.16
CA LYS A 85 13.00 -0.89 -10.80
C LYS A 85 13.58 -0.70 -12.20
N PHE A 86 14.04 0.52 -12.50
CA PHE A 86 14.63 0.88 -13.78
C PHE A 86 15.70 -0.10 -14.29
N ASN A 87 16.67 -0.46 -13.44
CA ASN A 87 17.71 -1.42 -13.80
C ASN A 87 17.15 -2.78 -14.22
N LEU A 88 16.04 -3.20 -13.61
CA LEU A 88 15.37 -4.45 -13.94
C LEU A 88 14.68 -4.37 -15.31
N ILE A 89 14.06 -3.23 -15.61
CA ILE A 89 13.46 -2.96 -16.92
C ILE A 89 14.54 -3.03 -18.00
N VAL A 90 15.64 -2.29 -17.83
CA VAL A 90 16.77 -2.30 -18.78
C VAL A 90 17.29 -3.72 -19.00
N ASN A 91 17.54 -4.47 -17.93
CA ASN A 91 18.00 -5.86 -18.02
C ASN A 91 17.00 -6.78 -18.73
N THR A 92 15.70 -6.54 -18.55
CA THR A 92 14.63 -7.31 -19.22
C THR A 92 14.59 -6.99 -20.71
N LEU A 93 14.70 -5.72 -21.09
CA LEU A 93 14.73 -5.32 -22.50
C LEU A 93 16.01 -5.83 -23.20
N ARG A 94 17.17 -5.81 -22.53
CA ARG A 94 18.43 -6.36 -23.06
C ARG A 94 18.35 -7.85 -23.41
N LYS A 95 17.48 -8.61 -22.74
CA LYS A 95 17.26 -10.04 -23.03
C LYS A 95 16.50 -10.28 -24.34
N LEU A 96 15.80 -9.28 -24.87
CA LEU A 96 15.03 -9.39 -26.12
C LEU A 96 15.91 -9.29 -27.37
N SER A 97 17.13 -9.84 -27.29
CA SER A 97 18.22 -9.60 -28.22
C SER A 97 17.81 -9.76 -29.68
N TYR A 98 18.00 -8.68 -30.43
CA TYR A 98 18.09 -8.73 -31.89
C TYR A 98 19.38 -9.50 -32.26
N PRO A 99 19.39 -10.32 -33.32
CA PRO A 99 20.55 -11.17 -33.68
C PRO A 99 21.81 -10.43 -34.16
N LEU A 100 21.97 -9.14 -33.85
CA LEU A 100 23.05 -8.30 -34.35
C LEU A 100 24.18 -8.11 -33.33
N LYS A 101 25.25 -8.88 -33.61
CA LYS A 101 26.68 -8.76 -33.31
C LYS A 101 27.10 -7.62 -32.37
N GLU A 102 27.82 -8.01 -31.30
CA GLU A 102 28.73 -7.28 -30.38
C GLU A 102 28.68 -5.73 -30.30
N TYR A 103 28.65 -5.02 -31.42
CA TYR A 103 28.71 -3.57 -31.53
C TYR A 103 27.55 -2.81 -30.83
N PHE A 104 26.33 -3.35 -30.86
CA PHE A 104 25.16 -2.69 -30.24
C PHE A 104 24.82 -3.24 -28.85
N LYS A 105 25.44 -4.35 -28.44
CA LYS A 105 25.08 -5.14 -27.25
C LYS A 105 25.27 -4.37 -25.94
N ASP A 106 26.23 -3.43 -25.92
CA ASP A 106 26.57 -2.65 -24.72
C ASP A 106 25.90 -1.27 -24.68
N ASN A 107 25.38 -0.79 -25.82
CA ASN A 107 24.88 0.58 -25.96
C ASN A 107 23.37 0.68 -26.17
N ILE A 108 22.63 -0.43 -26.32
CA ILE A 108 21.18 -0.44 -26.63
C ILE A 108 20.51 -1.62 -25.93
N PRO A 109 19.33 -1.46 -25.30
CA PRO A 109 18.57 -0.22 -25.12
C PRO A 109 19.19 0.72 -24.08
N LEU A 110 19.10 2.03 -24.37
CA LEU A 110 19.34 3.11 -23.42
C LEU A 110 18.00 3.65 -22.96
N ILE A 111 17.86 3.83 -21.66
CA ILE A 111 16.72 4.51 -21.09
C ILE A 111 17.26 5.68 -20.29
N ASP A 112 16.64 6.85 -20.42
CA ASP A 112 16.94 8.04 -19.64
C ASP A 112 15.67 8.45 -18.89
N LEU A 113 15.84 8.88 -17.64
CA LEU A 113 14.78 9.44 -16.82
C LEU A 113 14.96 10.96 -16.81
N GLU A 114 13.93 11.70 -17.21
CA GLU A 114 13.93 13.15 -16.99
C GLU A 114 13.54 13.42 -15.53
N ASP A 115 14.38 14.16 -14.81
CA ASP A 115 14.20 14.52 -13.38
C ASP A 115 13.02 15.50 -13.15
N ASP A 116 12.38 15.98 -14.22
CA ASP A 116 11.19 16.81 -14.09
C ASP A 116 10.03 16.01 -13.50
N ASN A 117 9.24 16.68 -12.66
CA ASN A 117 8.11 16.17 -11.85
C ASN A 117 7.05 15.30 -12.60
N ASP A 118 7.17 15.14 -13.91
CA ASP A 118 6.24 14.44 -14.80
C ASP A 118 6.63 12.99 -15.12
N GLY A 119 7.76 12.48 -14.61
CA GLY A 119 8.09 11.04 -14.69
C GLY A 119 8.16 10.53 -16.13
N LYS A 120 8.91 11.22 -16.99
CA LYS A 120 9.10 10.84 -18.39
C LYS A 120 10.26 9.86 -18.53
N ILE A 121 10.00 8.79 -19.26
CA ILE A 121 10.98 7.78 -19.64
C ILE A 121 11.30 7.96 -21.12
N THR A 122 12.56 8.26 -21.43
CA THR A 122 13.05 8.28 -22.81
C THR A 122 13.71 6.94 -23.09
N LEU A 123 13.25 6.20 -24.11
CA LEU A 123 13.87 4.95 -24.54
C LEU A 123 14.48 5.16 -25.92
N LYS A 124 15.75 4.81 -26.07
CA LYS A 124 16.45 4.65 -27.34
C LYS A 124 16.68 3.17 -27.60
N GLY A 125 16.05 2.62 -28.65
CA GLY A 125 16.19 1.20 -28.96
C GLY A 125 15.50 0.73 -30.23
N PHE A 126 15.54 -0.59 -30.44
CA PHE A 126 14.84 -1.25 -31.53
C PHE A 126 13.33 -1.30 -31.28
N PRO A 127 12.50 -1.47 -32.33
CA PRO A 127 11.04 -1.53 -32.20
C PRO A 127 10.55 -2.56 -31.16
N ILE A 128 11.26 -3.69 -31.02
CA ILE A 128 10.94 -4.73 -30.04
C ILE A 128 11.09 -4.23 -28.59
N HIS A 129 12.09 -3.40 -28.31
CA HIS A 129 12.29 -2.79 -26.98
C HIS A 129 11.14 -1.82 -26.66
N HIS A 130 10.73 -1.01 -27.64
CA HIS A 130 9.61 -0.08 -27.50
C HIS A 130 8.28 -0.80 -27.25
N GLN A 131 8.03 -1.89 -27.95
CA GLN A 131 6.84 -2.71 -27.75
C GLN A 131 6.83 -3.35 -26.36
N GLU A 132 7.97 -3.89 -25.92
CA GLU A 132 8.03 -4.51 -24.59
C GLU A 132 7.91 -3.48 -23.47
N LEU A 133 8.55 -2.31 -23.58
CA LEU A 133 8.39 -1.24 -22.59
C LEU A 133 6.92 -0.83 -22.46
N LYS A 134 6.19 -0.68 -23.58
CA LYS A 134 4.74 -0.42 -23.55
C LYS A 134 3.99 -1.50 -22.77
N LYS A 135 4.26 -2.78 -23.05
CA LYS A 135 3.64 -3.91 -22.34
C LYS A 135 3.96 -3.92 -20.84
N ILE A 136 5.20 -3.60 -20.46
CA ILE A 136 5.60 -3.48 -19.04
C ILE A 136 4.80 -2.37 -18.36
N LEU A 137 4.71 -1.19 -18.99
CA LEU A 137 3.97 -0.05 -18.46
C LEU A 137 2.46 -0.32 -18.36
N GLU A 138 1.87 -1.00 -19.35
CA GLU A 138 0.46 -1.41 -19.32
C GLU A 138 0.18 -2.44 -18.21
N ARG A 139 1.05 -3.44 -18.05
CA ARG A 139 0.95 -4.42 -16.96
C ARG A 139 1.03 -3.73 -15.60
N TRP A 140 1.98 -2.81 -15.45
CA TRP A 140 2.14 -2.02 -14.24
C TRP A 140 0.91 -1.17 -13.94
N GLN A 141 0.38 -0.47 -14.94
CA GLN A 141 -0.84 0.32 -14.77
C GLN A 141 -2.03 -0.55 -14.34
N LYS A 142 -2.18 -1.75 -14.92
CA LYS A 142 -3.21 -2.71 -14.50
C LYS A 142 -3.00 -3.16 -13.05
N LEU A 143 -1.77 -3.45 -12.65
CA LEU A 143 -1.44 -3.83 -11.27
C LEU A 143 -1.82 -2.73 -10.27
N VAL A 144 -1.46 -1.47 -10.55
CA VAL A 144 -1.83 -0.32 -9.71
C VAL A 144 -3.34 -0.15 -9.63
N GLN A 145 -4.06 -0.28 -10.74
CA GLN A 145 -5.52 -0.21 -10.76
C GLN A 145 -6.18 -1.33 -9.94
N GLN A 146 -5.63 -2.55 -9.99
CA GLN A 146 -6.14 -3.67 -9.21
C GLN A 146 -5.92 -3.46 -7.70
N ILE A 147 -4.75 -2.96 -7.30
CA ILE A 147 -4.46 -2.58 -5.92
C ILE A 147 -5.43 -1.49 -5.45
N GLN A 148 -5.62 -0.42 -6.23
CA GLN A 148 -6.56 0.65 -5.88
C GLN A 148 -7.99 0.12 -5.75
N SER A 149 -8.43 -0.76 -6.67
CA SER A 149 -9.74 -1.39 -6.60
C SER A 149 -9.92 -2.23 -5.32
N ALA A 150 -8.86 -2.92 -4.88
CA ALA A 150 -8.87 -3.67 -3.62
C ALA A 150 -8.95 -2.75 -2.39
N GLU A 151 -8.19 -1.65 -2.37
CA GLU A 151 -8.27 -0.62 -1.33
C GLU A 151 -9.68 -0.01 -1.22
N GLU A 152 -10.27 0.34 -2.35
CA GLU A 152 -11.63 0.88 -2.42
C GLU A 152 -12.67 -0.14 -1.95
N TYR A 153 -12.57 -1.39 -2.41
CA TYR A 153 -13.46 -2.48 -1.99
C TYR A 153 -13.41 -2.69 -0.48
N TYR A 154 -12.20 -2.78 0.09
CA TYR A 154 -12.01 -2.96 1.54
C TYR A 154 -12.57 -1.79 2.34
N SER A 155 -12.28 -0.55 1.91
CA SER A 155 -12.79 0.67 2.53
C SER A 155 -14.33 0.69 2.54
N GLN A 156 -14.96 0.40 1.39
CA GLN A 156 -16.42 0.34 1.28
C GLN A 156 -17.04 -0.74 2.17
N LYS A 157 -16.44 -1.94 2.21
CA LYS A 157 -16.95 -3.05 3.02
C LYS A 157 -16.83 -2.76 4.51
N THR A 158 -15.70 -2.19 4.94
CA THR A 158 -15.47 -1.76 6.32
C THR A 158 -16.43 -0.64 6.71
N ASN A 159 -16.61 0.37 5.85
CA ASN A 159 -17.57 1.44 6.08
C ASN A 159 -19.00 0.92 6.19
N LYS A 160 -19.42 -0.05 5.35
CA LYS A 160 -20.75 -0.68 5.47
C LYS A 160 -20.95 -1.33 6.85
N ASN A 161 -19.96 -2.04 7.37
CA ASN A 161 -20.02 -2.65 8.69
C ASN A 161 -20.14 -1.59 9.80
N ILE A 162 -19.35 -0.52 9.70
CA ILE A 162 -19.37 0.57 10.67
C ILE A 162 -20.68 1.34 10.62
N GLN A 163 -21.20 1.67 9.45
CA GLN A 163 -22.50 2.32 9.30
C GLN A 163 -23.63 1.46 9.87
N SER A 164 -23.55 0.13 9.72
CA SER A 164 -24.48 -0.79 10.37
C SER A 164 -24.42 -0.65 11.90
N LEU A 165 -23.21 -0.65 12.47
CA LEU A 165 -23.00 -0.46 13.90
C LEU A 165 -23.51 0.89 14.41
N LEU A 166 -23.19 1.98 13.70
CA LEU A 166 -23.62 3.34 14.05
C LEU A 166 -25.15 3.46 14.02
N ARG A 167 -25.84 2.82 13.06
CA ARG A 167 -27.31 2.74 13.06
C ARG A 167 -27.84 2.02 14.29
N ILE A 168 -27.19 0.94 14.74
CA ILE A 168 -27.59 0.23 15.95
C ILE A 168 -27.44 1.14 17.18
N ILE A 169 -26.31 1.84 17.31
CA ILE A 169 -26.06 2.79 18.40
C ILE A 169 -27.12 3.90 18.41
N HIS A 170 -27.40 4.51 17.26
CA HIS A 170 -28.42 5.57 17.16
C HIS A 170 -29.86 5.07 17.36
N ARG A 171 -30.14 3.79 17.15
CA ARG A 171 -31.46 3.19 17.43
C ARG A 171 -31.73 3.00 18.92
N VAL A 172 -30.72 3.14 19.78
CA VAL A 172 -30.92 3.09 21.23
C VAL A 172 -31.61 4.38 21.68
N HIS A 173 -32.84 4.25 22.13
CA HIS A 173 -33.66 5.35 22.65
C HIS A 173 -33.77 5.24 24.18
N PRO A 174 -32.82 5.83 24.93
CA PRO A 174 -32.87 5.80 26.39
C PRO A 174 -34.04 6.66 26.90
N LYS A 175 -34.68 6.23 28.00
CA LYS A 175 -35.68 7.06 28.70
C LYS A 175 -35.12 8.41 29.18
N ASN A 176 -33.83 8.44 29.50
CA ASN A 176 -33.11 9.66 29.86
C ASN A 176 -31.84 9.79 28.99
N PRO A 177 -31.79 10.74 28.03
CA PRO A 177 -30.69 10.86 27.08
C PRO A 177 -29.43 11.51 27.66
N THR A 178 -29.51 12.12 28.84
CA THR A 178 -28.44 12.96 29.43
C THR A 178 -27.10 12.24 29.54
N TYR A 179 -27.10 10.94 29.85
CA TYR A 179 -25.87 10.16 30.06
C TYR A 179 -25.48 9.31 28.84
N TRP A 180 -26.48 8.93 28.03
CA TRP A 180 -26.26 8.13 26.83
C TRP A 180 -25.57 8.93 25.73
N LYS A 181 -25.98 10.19 25.52
CA LYS A 181 -25.45 11.02 24.43
C LYS A 181 -23.94 11.28 24.56
N PRO A 182 -23.39 11.65 25.73
CA PRO A 182 -21.95 11.79 25.90
C PRO A 182 -21.17 10.50 25.64
N TYR A 183 -21.62 9.38 26.21
CA TYR A 183 -21.00 8.07 25.98
C TYR A 183 -21.02 7.69 24.49
N CYS A 184 -22.14 7.92 23.81
CA CYS A 184 -22.24 7.69 22.37
C CYS A 184 -21.27 8.53 21.56
N ASN A 185 -21.15 9.81 21.87
CA ASN A 185 -20.24 10.69 21.14
C ASN A 185 -18.78 10.20 21.25
N SER A 186 -18.36 9.80 22.45
CA SER A 186 -17.04 9.17 22.68
C SER A 186 -16.90 7.87 21.88
N LEU A 187 -17.88 6.96 21.97
CA LEU A 187 -17.85 5.68 21.26
C LEU A 187 -17.81 5.86 19.73
N VAL A 188 -18.62 6.77 19.18
CA VAL A 188 -18.65 7.07 17.73
C VAL A 188 -17.32 7.64 17.26
N LYS A 189 -16.71 8.53 18.06
CA LYS A 189 -15.38 9.07 17.77
C LYS A 189 -14.33 7.95 17.72
N LEU A 190 -14.33 7.07 18.71
CA LEU A 190 -13.40 5.93 18.80
C LEU A 190 -13.59 4.94 17.63
N ILE A 191 -14.84 4.66 17.24
CA ILE A 191 -15.18 3.83 16.07
C ILE A 191 -14.60 4.43 14.78
N ASN A 192 -14.77 5.74 14.56
CA ASN A 192 -14.25 6.41 13.37
C ASN A 192 -12.71 6.46 13.34
N GLN A 193 -12.05 6.68 14.48
CA GLN A 193 -10.59 6.60 14.56
C GLN A 193 -10.07 5.20 14.23
N LYS A 194 -10.79 4.17 14.69
CA LYS A 194 -10.44 2.77 14.42
C LYS A 194 -10.65 2.41 12.95
N TYR A 195 -11.71 2.93 12.31
CA TYR A 195 -11.91 2.84 10.86
C TYR A 195 -10.69 3.35 10.08
N ASP A 196 -10.27 4.58 10.36
CA ASP A 196 -9.15 5.21 9.67
C ASP A 196 -7.86 4.39 9.85
N SER A 197 -7.64 3.87 11.07
CA SER A 197 -6.53 2.97 11.35
C SER A 197 -6.56 1.70 10.51
N TYR A 198 -7.72 1.04 10.40
CA TYR A 198 -7.91 -0.18 9.62
C TYR A 198 -7.68 0.06 8.12
N VAL A 199 -8.23 1.15 7.58
CA VAL A 199 -8.02 1.55 6.18
C VAL A 199 -6.54 1.84 5.92
N GLN A 200 -5.88 2.57 6.81
CA GLN A 200 -4.47 2.90 6.63
C GLN A 200 -3.55 1.68 6.72
N LYS A 201 -3.81 0.75 7.66
CA LYS A 201 -3.07 -0.52 7.76
C LYS A 201 -3.24 -1.35 6.48
N PHE A 202 -4.46 -1.43 5.94
CA PHE A 202 -4.70 -2.15 4.69
C PHE A 202 -3.97 -1.52 3.50
N LYS A 203 -4.02 -0.19 3.37
CA LYS A 203 -3.25 0.55 2.35
C LYS A 203 -1.75 0.27 2.45
N ASN A 204 -1.19 0.23 3.66
CA ASN A 204 0.21 -0.10 3.85
C ASN A 204 0.53 -1.53 3.41
N ARG A 205 -0.33 -2.51 3.76
CA ARG A 205 -0.19 -3.89 3.27
C ARG A 205 -0.23 -3.96 1.74
N MET A 206 -1.15 -3.24 1.10
CA MET A 206 -1.25 -3.19 -0.36
C MET A 206 -0.05 -2.53 -1.03
N LYS A 207 0.54 -1.50 -0.41
CA LYS A 207 1.83 -0.95 -0.86
C LYS A 207 2.97 -1.97 -0.78
N ASP A 208 2.99 -2.80 0.26
CA ASP A 208 4.02 -3.84 0.39
C ASP A 208 3.79 -4.98 -0.62
N GLU A 209 2.55 -5.38 -0.88
CA GLU A 209 2.24 -6.33 -1.96
C GLU A 209 2.61 -5.76 -3.34
N LEU A 210 2.32 -4.48 -3.61
CA LEU A 210 2.75 -3.82 -4.84
C LEU A 210 4.27 -3.89 -5.02
N LYS A 211 5.04 -3.67 -3.94
CA LYS A 211 6.51 -3.79 -3.98
C LYS A 211 7.00 -5.21 -4.29
N LYS A 212 6.31 -6.23 -3.79
CA LYS A 212 6.65 -7.64 -4.08
C LYS A 212 6.33 -8.01 -5.52
N LEU A 213 5.19 -7.56 -6.02
CA LEU A 213 4.71 -7.85 -7.36
C LEU A 213 5.39 -7.04 -8.46
N LEU A 214 6.13 -5.97 -8.10
CA LEU A 214 6.85 -5.11 -9.04
C LEU A 214 7.81 -5.89 -9.94
N ASP A 215 8.63 -6.76 -9.35
CA ASP A 215 9.65 -7.51 -10.10
C ASP A 215 9.00 -8.54 -11.03
N THR A 216 7.98 -9.22 -10.51
CA THR A 216 7.14 -10.17 -11.27
C THR A 216 6.42 -9.50 -12.43
N CYS A 217 5.89 -8.29 -12.23
CA CYS A 217 5.23 -7.49 -13.25
C CYS A 217 6.15 -7.19 -14.44
N ILE A 218 7.46 -7.04 -14.20
CA ILE A 218 8.44 -6.78 -15.25
C ILE A 218 8.82 -8.11 -15.94
N GLN A 219 9.16 -9.14 -15.16
CA GLN A 219 9.78 -10.37 -15.67
C GLN A 219 8.79 -11.44 -16.18
N HIS A 220 7.56 -11.49 -15.66
CA HIS A 220 6.60 -12.57 -15.91
C HIS A 220 5.31 -12.04 -16.56
N PRO A 221 5.23 -11.99 -17.90
CA PRO A 221 4.11 -11.38 -18.63
C PRO A 221 2.77 -12.13 -18.55
N MET A 222 2.77 -13.37 -18.06
CA MET A 222 1.58 -14.24 -18.00
C MET A 222 0.94 -14.34 -16.61
N GLU A 223 1.46 -13.59 -15.62
CA GLU A 223 0.98 -13.74 -14.25
C GLU A 223 -0.33 -13.01 -13.99
N ASP A 224 -1.30 -13.71 -13.40
CA ASP A 224 -2.59 -13.12 -13.01
C ASP A 224 -2.50 -12.50 -11.60
N PHE A 225 -2.07 -11.24 -11.56
CA PHE A 225 -1.99 -10.45 -10.32
C PHE A 225 -3.33 -10.29 -9.60
N ARG A 226 -4.46 -10.42 -10.32
CA ARG A 226 -5.79 -10.26 -9.73
C ARG A 226 -6.04 -11.28 -8.65
N LYS A 227 -5.66 -12.54 -8.89
CA LYS A 227 -5.86 -13.62 -7.92
C LYS A 227 -5.06 -13.36 -6.65
N VAL A 228 -3.78 -13.00 -6.78
CA VAL A 228 -2.90 -12.70 -5.64
C VAL A 228 -3.45 -11.55 -4.79
N ILE A 229 -3.95 -10.48 -5.43
CA ILE A 229 -4.52 -9.33 -4.73
C ILE A 229 -5.84 -9.71 -4.02
N ILE A 230 -6.71 -10.49 -4.67
CA ILE A 230 -7.96 -10.97 -4.07
C ILE A 230 -7.66 -11.84 -2.85
N ASP A 231 -6.72 -12.77 -2.97
CA ASP A 231 -6.34 -13.69 -1.88
C ASP A 231 -5.77 -12.89 -0.70
N SER A 232 -4.83 -11.97 -0.95
CA SER A 232 -4.27 -11.09 0.09
C SER A 232 -5.33 -10.20 0.76
N THR A 233 -6.31 -9.71 -0.01
CA THR A 233 -7.46 -8.95 0.52
C THR A 233 -8.31 -9.82 1.44
N ASN A 234 -8.71 -11.01 0.98
CA ASN A 234 -9.53 -11.94 1.75
C ASN A 234 -8.83 -12.40 3.03
N ASP A 235 -7.54 -12.66 2.97
CA ASP A 235 -6.74 -13.07 4.14
C ASP A 235 -6.67 -11.95 5.17
N TYR A 236 -6.45 -10.70 4.74
CA TYR A 236 -6.48 -9.56 5.65
C TYR A 236 -7.86 -9.38 6.29
N MET A 237 -8.92 -9.47 5.48
CA MET A 237 -10.30 -9.35 5.97
C MET A 237 -10.69 -10.44 6.98
N LYS A 238 -10.11 -11.64 6.88
CA LYS A 238 -10.32 -12.72 7.84
C LYS A 238 -9.52 -12.52 9.13
N ALA A 239 -8.29 -12.02 9.01
CA ALA A 239 -7.39 -11.84 10.16
C ALA A 239 -7.79 -10.64 11.03
N GLU A 240 -8.24 -9.55 10.43
CA GLU A 240 -8.53 -8.30 11.13
C GLU A 240 -10.05 -8.03 11.07
N THR A 241 -10.79 -8.51 12.08
CA THR A 241 -12.24 -8.26 12.15
C THR A 241 -12.57 -7.11 13.10
N PHE A 242 -13.29 -6.11 12.57
CA PHE A 242 -13.68 -4.93 13.35
C PHE A 242 -14.51 -5.28 14.59
N SER A 243 -15.31 -6.36 14.53
CA SER A 243 -16.16 -6.81 15.63
C SER A 243 -15.39 -7.14 16.89
N ASP A 244 -14.16 -7.64 16.76
CA ASP A 244 -13.35 -8.05 17.90
C ASP A 244 -12.92 -6.83 18.74
N ASP A 245 -12.74 -5.69 18.08
CA ASP A 245 -12.33 -4.46 18.74
C ASP A 245 -13.50 -3.73 19.44
N VAL A 246 -14.76 -3.97 19.05
CA VAL A 246 -15.91 -3.20 19.56
C VAL A 246 -16.04 -3.25 21.08
N GLU A 247 -15.74 -4.39 21.71
CA GLU A 247 -15.76 -4.51 23.17
C GLU A 247 -14.69 -3.62 23.84
N SER A 248 -13.49 -3.57 23.26
CA SER A 248 -12.44 -2.68 23.74
C SER A 248 -12.84 -1.20 23.60
N LEU A 249 -13.54 -0.85 22.51
CA LEU A 249 -14.02 0.51 22.28
C LEU A 249 -15.12 0.89 23.27
N LYS A 250 -16.07 0.00 23.58
CA LYS A 250 -17.09 0.22 24.62
C LYS A 250 -16.45 0.52 25.97
N MET A 251 -15.46 -0.28 26.37
CA MET A 251 -14.75 -0.09 27.62
C MET A 251 -13.96 1.23 27.64
N THR A 252 -13.32 1.59 26.53
CA THR A 252 -12.60 2.85 26.39
C THR A 252 -13.56 4.04 26.49
N ALA A 253 -14.71 3.99 25.81
CA ALA A 253 -15.75 5.01 25.91
C ALA A 253 -16.31 5.15 27.33
N LEU A 254 -16.47 4.03 28.06
CA LEU A 254 -16.89 4.06 29.46
C LEU A 254 -15.85 4.77 30.34
N ASN A 255 -14.56 4.49 30.13
CA ASN A 255 -13.48 5.15 30.87
C ASN A 255 -13.43 6.65 30.58
N GLU A 256 -13.57 7.07 29.32
CA GLU A 256 -13.67 8.49 28.95
C GLU A 256 -14.88 9.15 29.62
N PHE A 257 -16.04 8.49 29.58
CA PHE A 257 -17.25 8.97 30.25
C PHE A 257 -17.04 9.15 31.76
N ILE A 258 -16.50 8.15 32.45
CA ILE A 258 -16.22 8.23 33.90
C ILE A 258 -15.24 9.37 34.19
N HIS A 259 -14.20 9.51 33.38
CA HIS A 259 -13.22 10.58 33.58
C HIS A 259 -13.86 11.96 33.49
N GLU A 260 -14.60 12.22 32.40
CA GLU A 260 -15.21 13.53 32.14
C GLU A 260 -16.37 13.85 33.09
N TYR A 261 -17.26 12.90 33.33
CA TYR A 261 -18.53 13.18 34.01
C TYR A 261 -18.52 12.84 35.51
N ILE A 262 -17.52 12.11 35.99
CA ILE A 262 -17.37 11.79 37.42
C ILE A 262 -16.11 12.46 37.98
N PHE A 263 -14.93 12.10 37.48
CA PHE A 263 -13.69 12.56 38.12
C PHE A 263 -13.41 14.06 37.91
N LEU A 264 -13.65 14.61 36.72
CA LEU A 264 -13.48 16.05 36.50
C LEU A 264 -14.55 16.86 37.25
N GLN A 265 -15.79 16.38 37.28
CA GLN A 265 -16.87 17.06 38.01
C GLN A 265 -16.66 17.00 39.52
N GLN A 266 -16.10 15.91 40.07
CA GLN A 266 -15.73 15.82 41.48
C GLN A 266 -14.74 16.92 41.91
N LYS A 267 -13.81 17.34 41.04
CA LYS A 267 -12.89 18.44 41.35
C LYS A 267 -13.59 19.79 41.51
N SER A 268 -14.79 19.94 40.98
CA SER A 268 -15.57 21.18 41.00
C SER A 268 -16.59 21.26 42.16
N THR A 269 -16.65 20.24 43.02
CA THR A 269 -17.63 20.21 44.12
C THR A 269 -17.24 21.13 45.28
N LYS A 270 -18.21 21.87 45.81
CA LYS A 270 -18.02 22.80 46.94
C LYS A 270 -17.70 22.11 48.26
N THR A 271 -18.13 20.85 48.43
CA THR A 271 -17.93 20.04 49.62
C THR A 271 -16.87 18.98 49.37
N ILE A 272 -15.98 18.76 50.35
CA ILE A 272 -14.96 17.72 50.29
C ILE A 272 -15.62 16.38 50.67
N PRO A 273 -15.67 15.38 49.79
CA PRO A 273 -16.26 14.09 50.09
C PRO A 273 -15.47 13.32 51.15
N THR A 274 -16.16 12.52 51.98
CA THR A 274 -15.48 11.64 52.95
C THR A 274 -14.69 10.53 52.24
N LYS A 275 -13.66 9.99 52.92
CA LYS A 275 -12.87 8.86 52.41
C LYS A 275 -13.75 7.62 52.14
N GLU A 276 -14.73 7.38 52.99
CA GLU A 276 -15.69 6.27 52.84
C GLU A 276 -16.56 6.46 51.60
N SER A 277 -17.11 7.66 51.39
CA SER A 277 -17.92 7.96 50.21
C SER A 277 -17.11 7.82 48.92
N ALA A 278 -15.86 8.28 48.92
CA ALA A 278 -14.95 8.15 47.78
C ALA A 278 -14.59 6.66 47.50
N SER A 279 -14.36 5.88 48.55
CA SER A 279 -14.10 4.43 48.44
C SER A 279 -15.30 3.68 47.84
N ALA A 280 -16.51 3.96 48.32
CA ALA A 280 -17.73 3.34 47.80
C ALA A 280 -18.02 3.72 46.33
N LEU A 281 -17.80 4.98 45.94
CA LEU A 281 -17.90 5.39 44.53
C LEU A 281 -16.91 4.63 43.64
N ASN A 282 -15.64 4.54 44.06
CA ASN A 282 -14.62 3.80 43.31
C ASN A 282 -14.93 2.31 43.20
N LYS A 283 -15.41 1.68 44.29
CA LYS A 283 -15.85 0.27 44.28
C LYS A 283 -17.01 0.06 43.30
N HIS A 284 -17.93 1.01 43.20
CA HIS A 284 -19.02 0.93 42.24
C HIS A 284 -18.53 1.10 40.79
N ILE A 285 -17.66 2.06 40.53
CA ILE A 285 -17.02 2.24 39.22
C ILE A 285 -16.35 0.94 38.77
N GLU A 286 -15.59 0.28 39.65
CA GLU A 286 -14.97 -0.99 39.34
C GLU A 286 -15.98 -2.13 39.12
N THR A 287 -17.09 -2.13 39.86
CA THR A 287 -18.20 -3.09 39.62
C THR A 287 -18.82 -2.90 38.24
N VAL A 288 -19.06 -1.64 37.86
CA VAL A 288 -19.60 -1.25 36.55
C VAL A 288 -18.66 -1.69 35.41
N LYS A 289 -17.36 -1.40 35.53
CA LYS A 289 -16.33 -1.84 34.57
C LYS A 289 -16.25 -3.37 34.47
N ASN A 290 -16.26 -4.07 35.61
CA ASN A 290 -16.26 -5.53 35.63
C ASN A 290 -17.52 -6.11 34.99
N THR A 291 -18.68 -5.47 35.18
CA THR A 291 -19.93 -5.91 34.56
C THR A 291 -19.86 -5.78 33.04
N LEU A 292 -19.40 -4.64 32.51
CA LEU A 292 -19.27 -4.43 31.07
C LEU A 292 -18.29 -5.41 30.41
N THR A 293 -17.21 -5.80 31.10
CA THR A 293 -16.14 -6.64 30.53
C THR A 293 -16.39 -8.15 30.70
N LYS A 294 -16.91 -8.58 31.84
CA LYS A 294 -17.03 -10.00 32.20
C LYS A 294 -18.39 -10.59 31.86
N ASN A 295 -19.46 -9.80 31.85
CA ASN A 295 -20.80 -10.30 31.56
C ASN A 295 -21.00 -10.50 30.04
N ALA A 296 -21.41 -11.71 29.66
CA ALA A 296 -21.67 -12.09 28.27
C ALA A 296 -22.80 -11.27 27.62
N ASP A 297 -23.77 -10.79 28.39
CA ASP A 297 -24.92 -10.02 27.87
C ASP A 297 -24.51 -8.67 27.27
N TYR A 298 -23.33 -8.16 27.62
CA TYR A 298 -22.80 -6.90 27.11
C TYR A 298 -21.93 -7.09 25.86
N LYS A 299 -21.58 -8.34 25.51
CA LYS A 299 -20.68 -8.67 24.40
C LYS A 299 -21.42 -8.74 23.06
N GLY A 300 -20.81 -8.16 22.03
CA GLY A 300 -21.28 -8.17 20.65
C GLY A 300 -21.91 -6.86 20.21
N CYS A 301 -22.36 -6.81 18.96
CA CYS A 301 -22.77 -5.58 18.28
C CYS A 301 -24.29 -5.40 18.11
N GLU A 302 -25.12 -6.19 18.79
CA GLU A 302 -26.58 -6.13 18.67
C GLU A 302 -27.20 -5.00 19.49
N LEU A 303 -28.41 -4.57 19.10
CA LEU A 303 -29.17 -3.50 19.77
C LEU A 303 -29.34 -3.77 21.27
N LYS A 304 -29.63 -5.02 21.65
CA LYS A 304 -29.84 -5.42 23.06
C LYS A 304 -28.60 -5.15 23.93
N HIS A 305 -27.40 -5.36 23.40
CA HIS A 305 -26.15 -5.14 24.14
C HIS A 305 -25.97 -3.65 24.45
N PHE A 306 -26.25 -2.77 23.47
CA PHE A 306 -26.17 -1.32 23.68
C PHE A 306 -27.27 -0.78 24.61
N GLN A 307 -28.47 -1.36 24.57
CA GLN A 307 -29.55 -1.01 25.50
C GLN A 307 -29.17 -1.31 26.96
N LEU A 308 -28.46 -2.40 27.23
CA LEU A 308 -27.98 -2.73 28.57
C LEU A 308 -26.95 -1.71 29.09
N ILE A 309 -26.11 -1.15 28.21
CA ILE A 309 -25.14 -0.12 28.59
C ILE A 309 -25.85 1.14 29.11
N VAL A 310 -27.00 1.54 28.53
CA VAL A 310 -27.80 2.67 29.04
C VAL A 310 -28.15 2.47 30.51
N SER A 311 -28.65 1.29 30.88
CA SER A 311 -29.05 1.01 32.26
C SER A 311 -27.86 1.06 33.23
N LEU A 312 -26.70 0.63 32.76
CA LEU A 312 -25.45 0.62 33.51
C LEU A 312 -24.92 2.06 33.74
N LEU A 313 -24.99 2.93 32.72
CA LEU A 313 -24.67 4.35 32.86
C LEU A 313 -25.63 5.06 33.81
N GLN A 314 -26.93 4.75 33.76
CA GLN A 314 -27.92 5.33 34.67
C GLN A 314 -27.62 4.98 36.12
N ARG A 315 -27.33 3.70 36.43
CA ARG A 315 -26.97 3.27 37.78
C ARG A 315 -25.71 3.98 38.30
N LEU A 316 -24.69 4.06 37.46
CA LEU A 316 -23.46 4.77 37.75
C LEU A 316 -23.72 6.24 38.11
N MET A 317 -24.54 6.92 37.30
CA MET A 317 -24.85 8.33 37.52
C MET A 317 -25.75 8.55 38.73
N ILE A 318 -26.74 7.71 39.00
CA ILE A 318 -27.56 7.80 40.22
C ILE A 318 -26.65 7.76 41.45
N LEU A 319 -25.75 6.78 41.53
CA LEU A 319 -24.83 6.67 42.65
C LEU A 319 -23.91 7.91 42.73
N TYR A 320 -23.40 8.39 41.60
CA TYR A 320 -22.59 9.60 41.58
C TYR A 320 -23.36 10.85 42.08
N HIS A 321 -24.65 11.00 41.76
CA HIS A 321 -25.45 12.11 42.29
C HIS A 321 -25.66 11.96 43.81
N CYS A 322 -25.89 10.76 44.32
CA CYS A 322 -25.94 10.52 45.77
C CYS A 322 -24.61 10.86 46.45
N PHE A 323 -23.48 10.58 45.80
CA PHE A 323 -22.15 10.98 46.24
C PHE A 323 -22.00 12.51 46.29
N LEU A 324 -22.44 13.24 45.25
CA LEU A 324 -22.37 14.70 45.21
C LEU A 324 -23.13 15.37 46.35
N VAL A 325 -24.31 14.86 46.69
CA VAL A 325 -25.18 15.42 47.73
C VAL A 325 -24.76 14.96 49.15
N GLN A 326 -23.76 14.07 49.26
CA GLN A 326 -23.28 13.49 50.53
C GLN A 326 -24.43 12.91 51.38
N LEU A 327 -25.38 12.23 50.73
CA LEU A 327 -26.55 11.71 51.45
C LEU A 327 -26.14 10.64 52.46
N PRO A 328 -26.68 10.64 53.70
CA PRO A 328 -26.42 9.60 54.71
C PRO A 328 -26.74 8.18 54.22
N LEU A 329 -27.72 8.06 53.32
CA LEU A 329 -28.09 6.79 52.67
C LEU A 329 -27.11 6.34 51.58
N PHE A 330 -26.06 7.09 51.28
CA PHE A 330 -25.09 6.73 50.25
C PHE A 330 -24.48 5.35 50.49
N ASN A 331 -24.12 5.03 51.73
CA ASN A 331 -23.57 3.72 52.11
C ASN A 331 -24.58 2.58 51.95
N ALA A 332 -25.89 2.86 52.01
CA ALA A 332 -26.97 1.88 51.82
C ALA A 332 -27.56 1.89 50.39
N SER A 333 -27.22 2.87 49.56
CA SER A 333 -27.86 3.12 48.26
C SER A 333 -27.62 2.00 47.24
N LEU A 334 -26.45 1.35 47.30
CA LEU A 334 -26.12 0.20 46.48
C LEU A 334 -27.02 -1.01 46.77
N ASP A 335 -27.22 -1.32 48.06
CA ASP A 335 -28.14 -2.38 48.50
C ASP A 335 -29.59 -2.02 48.18
N LEU A 336 -29.94 -0.74 48.29
CA LEU A 336 -31.27 -0.23 47.96
C LEU A 336 -31.59 -0.38 46.47
N LEU A 337 -30.67 0.02 45.58
CA LEU A 337 -30.81 -0.11 44.13
C LEU A 337 -30.92 -1.58 43.70
N ASN A 338 -30.14 -2.47 44.34
CA ASN A 338 -30.23 -3.91 44.11
C ASN A 338 -31.56 -4.49 44.60
N LYS A 339 -32.06 -4.04 45.76
CA LYS A 339 -33.39 -4.44 46.26
C LYS A 339 -34.49 -3.94 45.32
N ILE A 340 -34.44 -2.70 44.85
CA ILE A 340 -35.42 -2.09 43.91
C ILE A 340 -35.47 -2.87 42.61
N ALA A 341 -34.33 -3.29 42.08
CA ALA A 341 -34.29 -4.07 40.85
C ALA A 341 -34.97 -5.46 40.98
N ASN A 342 -35.04 -6.02 42.19
CA ASN A 342 -35.43 -7.40 42.44
C ASN A 342 -36.77 -7.56 43.18
N ASN A 343 -37.41 -6.48 43.62
CA ASN A 343 -38.62 -6.53 44.45
C ASN A 343 -39.67 -5.52 43.98
N THR A 344 -40.94 -5.93 44.00
CA THR A 344 -42.07 -5.09 43.57
C THR A 344 -42.40 -3.98 44.57
N VAL A 345 -42.16 -4.21 45.87
CA VAL A 345 -42.37 -3.25 46.95
C VAL A 345 -41.24 -3.37 47.97
N ILE A 346 -40.73 -2.24 48.46
CA ILE A 346 -39.66 -2.18 49.46
C ILE A 346 -40.01 -1.14 50.50
N THR A 347 -39.81 -1.49 51.77
CA THR A 347 -39.94 -0.55 52.89
C THR A 347 -38.56 -0.01 53.27
N ILE A 348 -38.45 1.31 53.38
CA ILE A 348 -37.19 2.02 53.69
C ILE A 348 -37.40 2.84 54.96
N GLU A 349 -36.95 2.32 56.10
CA GLU A 349 -36.99 3.03 57.39
C GLU A 349 -35.76 3.92 57.55
N THR A 350 -35.97 5.24 57.61
CA THR A 350 -34.89 6.22 57.65
C THR A 350 -35.28 7.45 58.46
N ALA A 351 -34.30 8.03 59.17
CA ALA A 351 -34.47 9.27 59.93
C ALA A 351 -34.76 10.47 59.00
N THR A 352 -35.39 11.51 59.55
CA THR A 352 -35.60 12.79 58.84
C THR A 352 -34.26 13.43 58.50
N GLY A 353 -34.06 13.88 57.25
CA GLY A 353 -32.77 14.38 56.77
C GLY A 353 -31.84 13.34 56.12
N SER A 354 -32.26 12.06 56.08
CA SER A 354 -31.51 10.95 55.46
C SER A 354 -31.32 11.04 53.94
N GLY A 355 -32.03 11.95 53.28
CA GLY A 355 -32.04 12.06 51.82
C GLY A 355 -33.07 11.18 51.10
N LYS A 356 -33.93 10.47 51.82
CA LYS A 356 -34.90 9.49 51.25
C LYS A 356 -35.82 9.99 50.13
N LYS A 357 -36.04 11.32 50.02
CA LYS A 357 -36.87 11.94 48.97
C LYS A 357 -36.08 12.26 47.69
N TYR A 358 -34.76 12.26 47.77
CA TYR A 358 -33.83 12.60 46.68
C TYR A 358 -33.19 11.35 46.04
N VAL A 359 -33.29 10.21 46.72
CA VAL A 359 -33.07 8.86 46.19
C VAL A 359 -34.39 8.38 45.60
#